data_AF-A0A8X6NIP8-F1
#
_entry.id   AF-A0A8X6NIP8-F1
#
_cell.length_a   1.000
_cell.length_b   1.000
_cell.length_c   1.000
_cell.angle_alpha   90.00
_cell.angle_beta   90.00
_cell.angle_gamma   90.00
#
_symmetry.space_group_name_H-M   'P 1'
#
loop_
_entity.id
_entity.type
_entity.pdbx_description
1 polymer ?
#
loop_
_entity_poly.entity_id
_entity_poly.type
_entity_poly.pdbx_seq_one_letter_code
_entity_poly.pdbx_strand_id
1 'polypeptide(L)'
;MRTSSKFLTIFSAFLCVLTIEAIVVKQESSLYGPYEAGTGHLAYWGLSGSAHLAETAIRLTPDEAAKQGSIWNNYAILSNDWEFHVQFHIHGKGVHLNGNGLAFWYARDPLTPGPVFGSRDYFSGLGIFIDTVENAAAPHNHRHPYLSAVVNNGSFPYHHDEQGTAGQIGGCHLQARNLEWPSKIAISYISDVLTVFLDTQGTETWTQCFRAVGVHLPTGYFLGVSANTGEYSDNHDIVAITTLDNIIPDKIWEDRSYLVPYAEYLEIPFVAEPPPKAEEGEATSSSLFGKAVYVGGIAVVLYVVYAIFKKYKAQKKERKHRS
;
A
#
# COMPACT_ATOMS: atom_id res chain seq x y z
N MET A 1 1.80 -75.23 -31.31
CA MET A 1 1.94 -74.00 -32.12
C MET A 1 1.52 -72.85 -31.21
N ARG A 2 2.45 -72.01 -30.71
CA ARG A 2 2.86 -70.72 -31.33
C ARG A 2 1.59 -69.91 -31.68
N THR A 3 1.24 -68.80 -31.05
CA THR A 3 2.05 -67.58 -30.85
C THR A 3 1.44 -66.63 -29.81
N SER A 4 2.34 -65.92 -29.13
CA SER A 4 2.19 -64.68 -28.35
C SER A 4 1.10 -63.71 -28.81
N SER A 5 0.31 -63.18 -27.86
CA SER A 5 -0.26 -61.84 -27.95
C SER A 5 -0.05 -61.13 -26.60
N LYS A 6 1.19 -60.71 -26.36
CA LYS A 6 1.53 -59.65 -25.41
C LYS A 6 1.94 -58.44 -26.23
N PHE A 7 0.99 -57.60 -26.61
CA PHE A 7 1.30 -56.28 -27.14
C PHE A 7 0.17 -55.31 -26.79
N LEU A 8 0.56 -54.09 -26.46
CA LEU A 8 -0.26 -52.89 -26.33
C LEU A 8 -0.89 -52.61 -24.95
N THR A 9 -0.07 -52.18 -23.99
CA THR A 9 -0.42 -51.05 -23.08
C THR A 9 0.81 -50.58 -22.28
N ILE A 10 1.88 -50.15 -22.96
CA ILE A 10 2.92 -49.32 -22.34
C ILE A 10 3.37 -48.31 -23.40
N PHE A 11 2.71 -47.15 -23.47
CA PHE A 11 3.28 -45.88 -23.98
C PHE A 11 2.27 -44.76 -23.67
N SER A 12 2.10 -44.44 -22.38
CA SER A 12 1.47 -43.19 -21.95
C SER A 12 2.29 -42.57 -20.81
N ALA A 13 3.60 -42.55 -21.01
CA ALA A 13 4.53 -41.81 -20.18
C ALA A 13 5.54 -41.19 -21.15
N PHE A 14 5.22 -40.01 -21.67
CA PHE A 14 6.15 -38.96 -22.11
C PHE A 14 5.38 -37.90 -22.92
N LEU A 15 4.78 -36.94 -22.22
CA LEU A 15 4.92 -35.51 -22.52
C LEU A 15 4.19 -34.74 -21.40
N CYS A 16 4.74 -34.78 -20.19
CA CYS A 16 4.57 -33.62 -19.32
C CYS A 16 5.59 -32.61 -19.87
N VAL A 17 5.18 -31.80 -20.85
CA VAL A 17 5.95 -30.60 -21.20
C VAL A 17 5.80 -29.69 -19.99
N LEU A 18 6.76 -29.76 -19.08
CA LEU A 18 7.00 -28.66 -18.17
C LEU A 18 7.36 -27.48 -19.08
N THR A 19 6.41 -26.59 -19.33
CA THR A 19 6.70 -25.27 -19.87
C THR A 19 7.56 -24.59 -18.82
N ILE A 20 8.88 -24.61 -19.01
CA ILE A 20 9.80 -23.95 -18.10
C ILE A 20 9.64 -22.45 -18.36
N GLU A 21 8.91 -21.76 -17.47
CA GLU A 21 9.02 -20.30 -17.38
C GLU A 21 10.48 -19.95 -17.09
N ALA A 22 11.09 -19.18 -17.98
CA ALA A 22 12.47 -18.75 -17.82
C ALA A 22 12.47 -17.31 -17.30
N ILE A 23 12.91 -17.16 -16.05
CA ILE A 23 13.13 -15.86 -15.41
C ILE A 23 14.58 -15.46 -15.68
N VAL A 24 14.79 -14.34 -16.36
CA VAL A 24 16.11 -13.86 -16.75
C VAL A 24 16.40 -12.52 -16.08
N VAL A 25 17.53 -12.42 -15.38
CA VAL A 25 17.98 -11.14 -14.82
C VAL A 25 18.46 -10.24 -15.95
N LYS A 26 17.89 -9.04 -16.03
CA LYS A 26 18.28 -8.02 -17.00
C LYS A 26 19.38 -7.14 -16.41
N GLN A 27 20.63 -7.44 -16.76
CA GLN A 27 21.80 -6.80 -16.16
C GLN A 27 21.84 -5.29 -16.41
N GLU A 28 21.43 -4.84 -17.60
CA GLU A 28 21.39 -3.42 -17.95
C GLU A 28 20.31 -2.63 -17.21
N SER A 29 19.28 -3.31 -16.70
CA SER A 29 18.21 -2.73 -15.89
C SER A 29 18.30 -3.12 -14.42
N SER A 30 19.44 -3.66 -13.97
CA SER A 30 19.71 -3.99 -12.57
C SER A 30 20.85 -3.13 -12.03
N LEU A 31 20.91 -3.01 -10.70
CA LEU A 31 21.88 -2.18 -10.00
C LEU A 31 22.18 -2.73 -8.61
N TYR A 32 23.46 -2.96 -8.32
CA TYR A 32 23.92 -3.51 -7.04
C TYR A 32 25.12 -2.71 -6.54
N GLY A 33 25.24 -2.59 -5.21
CA GLY A 33 26.43 -2.01 -4.58
C GLY A 33 27.67 -2.92 -4.67
N PRO A 34 28.85 -2.43 -4.24
CA PRO A 34 29.08 -1.12 -3.63
C PRO A 34 29.10 0.03 -4.65
N TYR A 35 28.60 1.19 -4.25
CA TYR A 35 28.43 2.39 -5.09
C TYR A 35 29.65 3.32 -5.02
N GLU A 36 30.86 2.75 -5.04
CA GLU A 36 32.10 3.46 -4.69
C GLU A 36 32.30 4.78 -5.48
N ALA A 37 32.53 5.85 -4.72
CA ALA A 37 32.82 7.18 -5.24
C ALA A 37 34.09 7.18 -6.09
N GLY A 38 33.97 7.52 -7.37
CA GLY A 38 35.11 7.64 -8.30
C GLY A 38 35.00 6.80 -9.56
N THR A 39 34.04 5.88 -9.64
CA THR A 39 33.73 5.14 -10.88
C THR A 39 32.69 5.84 -11.77
N GLY A 40 32.32 7.08 -11.45
CA GLY A 40 31.86 8.16 -12.35
C GLY A 40 30.57 7.96 -13.15
N HIS A 41 30.17 6.74 -13.47
CA HIS A 41 29.00 6.44 -14.28
C HIS A 41 28.38 5.14 -13.79
N LEU A 42 27.19 5.23 -13.20
CA LEU A 42 26.28 4.09 -13.21
C LEU A 42 25.99 3.80 -14.69
N ALA A 43 26.67 2.81 -15.29
CA ALA A 43 26.79 2.67 -16.75
C ALA A 43 25.45 2.74 -17.49
N TYR A 44 24.39 2.26 -16.85
CA TYR A 44 23.04 2.18 -17.42
C TYR A 44 22.01 3.02 -16.68
N TRP A 45 22.42 3.82 -15.69
CA TRP A 45 21.51 4.60 -14.86
C TRP A 45 21.91 6.08 -14.81
N GLY A 46 20.95 6.97 -14.98
CA GLY A 46 21.12 8.40 -14.79
C GLY A 46 20.65 8.84 -13.41
N LEU A 47 21.43 9.69 -12.75
CA LEU A 47 21.01 10.42 -11.55
C LEU A 47 20.56 11.84 -11.94
N SER A 48 19.55 12.37 -11.23
CA SER A 48 19.05 13.74 -11.41
C SER A 48 18.68 14.38 -10.08
N GLY A 49 18.73 15.71 -10.02
CA GLY A 49 18.39 16.49 -8.83
C GLY A 49 19.40 16.33 -7.69
N SER A 50 18.93 16.11 -6.47
CA SER A 50 19.76 15.87 -5.28
C SER A 50 20.35 14.46 -5.20
N ALA A 51 20.05 13.60 -6.16
CA ALA A 51 20.47 12.21 -6.12
C ALA A 51 22.00 12.07 -6.23
N HIS A 52 22.61 11.33 -5.30
CA HIS A 52 24.05 11.10 -5.27
C HIS A 52 24.39 9.72 -4.71
N LEU A 53 25.60 9.25 -5.02
CA LEU A 53 26.14 8.02 -4.45
C LEU A 53 26.51 8.29 -2.98
N ALA A 54 25.89 7.55 -2.07
CA ALA A 54 26.34 7.41 -0.69
C ALA A 54 27.15 6.11 -0.56
N GLU A 55 27.73 5.85 0.61
CA GLU A 55 28.66 4.74 0.82
C GLU A 55 28.05 3.36 0.53
N THR A 56 26.80 3.13 0.94
CA THR A 56 26.12 1.82 0.83
C THR A 56 24.83 1.87 0.02
N ALA A 57 24.43 3.04 -0.46
CA ALA A 57 23.18 3.25 -1.19
C ALA A 57 23.28 4.45 -2.15
N ILE A 58 22.32 4.58 -3.04
CA ILE A 58 22.07 5.81 -3.79
C ILE A 58 21.03 6.62 -3.03
N ARG A 59 21.42 7.80 -2.55
CA ARG A 59 20.54 8.71 -1.83
C ARG A 59 19.83 9.62 -2.81
N LEU A 60 18.50 9.48 -2.93
CA LEU A 60 17.68 10.33 -3.81
C LEU A 60 17.48 11.71 -3.19
N THR A 61 17.08 11.75 -1.92
CA THR A 61 17.02 13.00 -1.14
C THR A 61 17.69 12.79 0.21
N PRO A 62 18.41 13.80 0.73
CA PRO A 62 18.78 13.84 2.14
C PRO A 62 17.60 14.24 3.02
N ASP A 63 17.72 14.01 4.33
CA ASP A 63 16.87 14.57 5.39
C ASP A 63 17.08 16.10 5.52
N GLU A 64 16.78 16.81 4.43
CA GLU A 64 16.75 18.25 4.28
C GLU A 64 15.49 18.65 3.50
N ALA A 65 14.92 19.80 3.83
CA ALA A 65 13.73 20.33 3.17
C ALA A 65 13.98 20.68 1.68
N ALA A 66 12.91 20.66 0.89
CA ALA A 66 12.86 21.12 -0.50
C ALA A 66 13.89 20.45 -1.44
N LYS A 67 14.03 19.12 -1.35
CA LYS A 67 14.89 18.32 -2.23
C LYS A 67 14.05 17.48 -3.16
N GLN A 68 14.59 17.24 -4.36
CA GLN A 68 14.02 16.35 -5.34
C GLN A 68 15.17 15.61 -6.00
N GLY A 69 15.08 14.29 -6.06
CA GLY A 69 16.09 13.46 -6.69
C GLY A 69 15.49 12.23 -7.34
N SER A 70 16.13 11.76 -8.40
CA SER A 70 15.71 10.54 -9.08
C SER A 70 16.87 9.77 -9.67
N ILE A 71 16.62 8.48 -9.86
CA ILE A 71 17.46 7.56 -10.61
C ILE A 71 16.61 6.88 -11.68
N TRP A 72 17.11 6.84 -12.91
CA TRP A 72 16.39 6.27 -14.05
C TRP A 72 17.29 5.37 -14.88
N ASN A 73 16.73 4.27 -15.38
CA ASN A 73 17.43 3.41 -16.32
C ASN A 73 17.47 4.10 -17.69
N ASN A 74 18.62 4.03 -18.35
CA ASN A 74 18.84 4.63 -19.67
C ASN A 74 18.30 3.72 -20.79
N TYR A 75 17.94 2.47 -20.48
CA TYR A 75 17.40 1.51 -21.43
C TYR A 75 15.91 1.30 -21.20
N ALA A 76 15.18 1.19 -22.30
CA ALA A 76 13.75 0.91 -22.25
C ALA A 76 13.49 -0.59 -22.02
N ILE A 77 12.39 -0.91 -21.35
CA ILE A 77 11.92 -2.29 -21.23
C ILE A 77 11.08 -2.63 -22.45
N LEU A 78 11.56 -3.59 -23.24
CA LEU A 78 10.88 -4.08 -24.43
C LEU A 78 10.00 -5.30 -24.14
N SER A 79 10.19 -5.94 -22.99
CA SER A 79 9.47 -7.15 -22.58
C SER A 79 8.02 -6.84 -22.24
N ASN A 80 7.10 -7.73 -22.63
CA ASN A 80 5.69 -7.64 -22.23
C ASN A 80 5.46 -8.05 -20.77
N ASP A 81 6.36 -8.88 -20.24
CA ASP A 81 6.27 -9.45 -18.90
C ASP A 81 7.60 -9.20 -18.18
N TRP A 82 7.53 -8.45 -17.08
CA TRP A 82 8.72 -8.04 -16.34
C TRP A 82 8.41 -7.91 -14.86
N GLU A 83 9.48 -8.00 -14.06
CA GLU A 83 9.45 -7.67 -12.65
C GLU A 83 10.52 -6.63 -12.32
N PHE A 84 10.15 -5.71 -11.44
CA PHE A 84 11.01 -4.65 -10.94
C PHE A 84 11.09 -4.73 -9.42
N HIS A 85 12.22 -5.21 -8.93
CA HIS A 85 12.48 -5.41 -7.51
C HIS A 85 13.40 -4.30 -7.03
N VAL A 86 12.99 -3.58 -5.99
CA VAL A 86 13.78 -2.49 -5.41
C VAL A 86 13.92 -2.69 -3.92
N GLN A 87 15.15 -2.63 -3.45
CA GLN A 87 15.47 -2.54 -2.02
C GLN A 87 15.71 -1.07 -1.69
N PHE A 88 14.93 -0.53 -0.76
CA PHE A 88 14.92 0.88 -0.41
C PHE A 88 14.88 1.08 1.10
N HIS A 89 15.30 2.25 1.57
CA HIS A 89 15.26 2.61 2.99
C HIS A 89 14.80 4.06 3.14
N ILE A 90 13.75 4.27 3.93
CA ILE A 90 13.22 5.58 4.26
C ILE A 90 13.55 5.83 5.73
N HIS A 91 14.35 6.84 6.02
CA HIS A 91 14.75 7.14 7.39
C HIS A 91 15.03 8.62 7.63
N GLY A 92 14.74 9.09 8.83
CA GLY A 92 14.95 10.49 9.20
C GLY A 92 14.78 10.73 10.68
N LYS A 93 15.23 11.91 11.12
CA LYS A 93 15.30 12.28 12.55
C LYS A 93 13.94 12.64 13.14
N GLY A 94 13.01 13.11 12.30
CA GLY A 94 11.68 13.54 12.75
C GLY A 94 10.85 12.36 13.26
N VAL A 95 10.20 12.51 14.41
CA VAL A 95 9.33 11.45 14.98
C VAL A 95 7.95 11.43 14.33
N HIS A 96 7.36 12.62 14.13
CA HIS A 96 6.03 12.81 13.54
C HIS A 96 6.04 13.77 12.33
N LEU A 97 7.21 14.33 12.01
CA LEU A 97 7.42 15.25 10.92
C LEU A 97 8.33 14.56 9.92
N ASN A 98 7.75 14.13 8.81
CA ASN A 98 8.40 13.33 7.79
C ASN A 98 7.81 13.71 6.43
N GLY A 99 8.49 13.39 5.34
CA GLY A 99 7.91 13.60 4.02
C GLY A 99 8.90 13.73 2.85
N ASN A 100 8.39 13.75 1.62
CA ASN A 100 6.99 13.44 1.27
C ASN A 100 6.82 11.95 0.93
N GLY A 101 7.86 11.33 0.41
CA GLY A 101 7.90 9.91 0.12
C GLY A 101 8.71 9.62 -1.14
N LEU A 102 8.42 8.49 -1.78
CA LEU A 102 9.11 8.05 -2.99
C LEU A 102 8.15 7.41 -3.99
N ALA A 103 8.53 7.41 -5.25
CA ALA A 103 7.77 6.83 -6.34
C ALA A 103 8.63 5.91 -7.19
N PHE A 104 8.05 4.78 -7.59
CA PHE A 104 8.60 3.85 -8.57
C PHE A 104 7.89 4.03 -9.90
N TRP A 105 8.64 3.96 -10.98
CA TRP A 105 8.15 4.35 -12.30
C TRP A 105 8.39 3.26 -13.32
N TYR A 106 7.39 3.10 -14.19
CA TYR A 106 7.55 2.60 -15.55
C TYR A 106 6.91 3.64 -16.49
N ALA A 107 7.72 4.57 -17.00
CA ALA A 107 7.21 5.79 -17.64
C ALA A 107 7.99 6.18 -18.91
N ARG A 108 7.33 6.93 -19.79
CA ARG A 108 7.88 7.31 -21.10
C ARG A 108 9.08 8.24 -21.02
N ASP A 109 9.04 9.21 -20.11
CA ASP A 109 9.95 10.36 -20.12
C ASP A 109 10.84 10.30 -18.87
N PRO A 110 12.00 9.63 -18.93
CA PRO A 110 12.92 9.50 -17.79
C PRO A 110 13.62 10.83 -17.49
N LEU A 111 14.25 10.93 -16.31
CA LEU A 111 15.11 12.05 -15.92
C LEU A 111 14.47 13.45 -16.00
N THR A 112 13.14 13.53 -16.03
CA THR A 112 12.41 14.79 -16.07
C THR A 112 11.90 15.14 -14.68
N PRO A 113 12.47 16.15 -13.98
CA PRO A 113 12.05 16.52 -12.64
C PRO A 113 10.66 17.16 -12.63
N GLY A 114 10.00 17.11 -11.48
CA GLY A 114 8.69 17.74 -11.29
C GLY A 114 8.10 17.52 -9.90
N PRO A 115 6.82 17.92 -9.71
CA PRO A 115 6.20 17.94 -8.38
C PRO A 115 5.87 16.53 -7.86
N VAL A 116 5.70 15.54 -8.75
CA VAL A 116 5.21 14.21 -8.41
C VAL A 116 6.34 13.35 -7.87
N PHE A 117 6.56 13.42 -6.55
CA PHE A 117 7.63 12.71 -5.86
C PHE A 117 9.02 12.93 -6.49
N GLY A 118 9.28 14.13 -7.01
CA GLY A 118 10.53 14.49 -7.69
C GLY A 118 10.58 14.19 -9.18
N SER A 119 9.50 13.67 -9.77
CA SER A 119 9.35 13.41 -11.21
C SER A 119 8.24 14.28 -11.83
N ARG A 120 8.20 14.31 -13.16
CA ARG A 120 7.27 15.15 -13.92
C ARG A 120 5.81 14.78 -13.65
N ASP A 121 4.97 15.81 -13.61
CA ASP A 121 3.52 15.66 -13.69
C ASP A 121 3.08 15.33 -15.12
N TYR A 122 1.82 14.93 -15.31
CA TYR A 122 1.28 14.48 -16.59
C TYR A 122 2.13 13.36 -17.22
N PHE A 123 2.60 12.43 -16.40
CA PHE A 123 3.39 11.30 -16.83
C PHE A 123 2.56 10.35 -17.70
N SER A 124 3.23 9.63 -18.60
CA SER A 124 2.62 8.54 -19.37
C SER A 124 3.27 7.23 -18.92
N GLY A 125 2.47 6.31 -18.38
CA GLY A 125 2.92 5.02 -17.85
C GLY A 125 2.31 4.69 -16.50
N LEU A 126 3.06 3.93 -15.70
CA LEU A 126 2.72 3.52 -14.34
C LEU A 126 3.57 4.27 -13.32
N GLY A 127 2.92 4.79 -12.28
CA GLY A 127 3.57 5.27 -11.06
C GLY A 127 3.05 4.49 -9.84
N ILE A 128 3.97 4.06 -8.98
CA ILE A 128 3.66 3.45 -7.68
C ILE A 128 4.26 4.35 -6.61
N PHE A 129 3.42 4.89 -5.73
CA PHE A 129 3.75 5.95 -4.80
C PHE A 129 3.72 5.39 -3.39
N ILE A 130 4.76 5.65 -2.62
CA ILE A 130 4.74 5.52 -1.16
C ILE A 130 4.61 6.94 -0.63
N ASP A 131 3.41 7.29 -0.21
CA ASP A 131 3.14 8.58 0.44
C ASP A 131 3.27 8.42 1.96
N THR A 132 4.18 9.20 2.54
CA THR A 132 4.47 9.14 3.97
C THR A 132 3.77 10.22 4.78
N VAL A 133 3.11 11.18 4.13
CA VAL A 133 2.49 12.34 4.77
C VAL A 133 0.98 12.22 4.74
N GLU A 134 0.36 12.19 5.92
CA GLU A 134 -1.09 12.25 6.01
C GLU A 134 -1.55 13.71 5.87
N ASN A 135 -2.27 14.03 4.81
CA ASN A 135 -2.94 15.33 4.69
C ASN A 135 -4.35 15.23 5.31
N ALA A 136 -4.46 15.52 6.61
CA ALA A 136 -5.70 15.41 7.39
C ALA A 136 -6.89 16.24 6.85
N ALA A 137 -6.67 17.16 5.92
CA ALA A 137 -7.72 17.98 5.32
C ALA A 137 -8.42 17.31 4.12
N ALA A 138 -7.86 16.24 3.56
CA ALA A 138 -8.42 15.54 2.41
C ALA A 138 -9.30 14.35 2.86
N PRO A 139 -10.49 14.16 2.29
CA PRO A 139 -11.25 12.93 2.52
C PRO A 139 -10.58 11.77 1.78
N HIS A 140 -9.89 10.91 2.53
CA HIS A 140 -9.36 9.62 2.06
C HIS A 140 -9.84 8.49 3.00
N ASN A 141 -9.89 7.26 2.49
CA ASN A 141 -10.38 6.09 3.20
C ASN A 141 -9.26 5.13 3.65
N HIS A 142 -8.00 5.58 3.57
CA HIS A 142 -6.83 4.77 3.89
C HIS A 142 -5.93 5.49 4.91
N ARG A 143 -5.04 4.74 5.54
CA ARG A 143 -4.14 5.23 6.59
C ARG A 143 -2.74 5.41 6.03
N HIS A 144 -2.12 6.55 6.32
CA HIS A 144 -0.73 6.81 5.97
C HIS A 144 0.26 6.19 6.98
N PRO A 145 1.48 5.81 6.54
CA PRO A 145 1.94 5.85 5.16
C PRO A 145 1.20 4.84 4.26
N TYR A 146 0.97 5.22 3.01
CA TYR A 146 0.14 4.48 2.08
C TYR A 146 0.88 4.25 0.76
N LEU A 147 0.79 3.02 0.25
CA LEU A 147 1.25 2.68 -1.09
C LEU A 147 0.06 2.69 -2.03
N SER A 148 0.13 3.46 -3.12
CA SER A 148 -0.88 3.50 -4.18
C SER A 148 -0.25 3.35 -5.56
N ALA A 149 -1.03 2.91 -6.54
CA ALA A 149 -0.60 2.80 -7.93
C ALA A 149 -1.56 3.54 -8.86
N VAL A 150 -1.02 4.28 -9.82
CA VAL A 150 -1.79 5.04 -10.83
C VAL A 150 -1.22 4.77 -12.21
N VAL A 151 -2.11 4.52 -13.17
CA VAL A 151 -1.77 4.48 -14.59
C VAL A 151 -2.26 5.76 -15.24
N ASN A 152 -1.37 6.45 -15.93
CA ASN A 152 -1.67 7.74 -16.56
C ASN A 152 -1.23 7.71 -18.02
N ASN A 153 -2.02 8.33 -18.91
CA ASN A 153 -1.70 8.48 -20.32
C ASN A 153 -1.02 9.82 -20.65
N GLY A 154 -0.85 10.69 -19.65
CA GLY A 154 -0.30 12.04 -19.78
C GLY A 154 -1.36 13.13 -19.92
N SER A 155 -2.64 12.80 -19.76
CA SER A 155 -3.74 13.78 -19.90
C SER A 155 -4.17 14.42 -18.57
N PHE A 156 -3.89 13.79 -17.44
CA PHE A 156 -4.35 14.25 -16.12
C PHE A 156 -3.17 14.50 -15.18
N PRO A 157 -3.27 15.50 -14.28
CA PRO A 157 -2.26 15.72 -13.26
C PRO A 157 -2.36 14.66 -12.16
N TYR A 158 -1.26 14.44 -11.44
CA TYR A 158 -1.29 13.68 -10.19
C TYR A 158 -1.81 14.57 -9.05
N HIS A 159 -2.89 14.12 -8.41
CA HIS A 159 -3.54 14.86 -7.33
C HIS A 159 -2.94 14.50 -5.97
N HIS A 160 -1.88 15.22 -5.56
CA HIS A 160 -1.31 15.13 -4.21
C HIS A 160 -2.36 15.43 -3.12
N ASP A 161 -3.26 16.39 -3.36
CA ASP A 161 -4.30 16.79 -2.41
C ASP A 161 -5.36 15.71 -2.18
N GLU A 162 -5.49 14.75 -3.11
CA GLU A 162 -6.36 13.58 -2.95
C GLU A 162 -5.59 12.33 -2.51
N GLN A 163 -4.33 12.52 -2.07
CA GLN A 163 -3.42 11.47 -1.61
C GLN A 163 -3.28 10.30 -2.61
N GLY A 164 -3.34 10.63 -3.90
CA GLY A 164 -3.28 9.66 -4.99
C GLY A 164 -4.51 8.75 -5.11
N THR A 165 -5.60 9.02 -4.38
CA THR A 165 -6.85 8.23 -4.43
C THR A 165 -7.56 8.39 -5.79
N ALA A 166 -7.49 9.58 -6.39
CA ALA A 166 -7.97 9.81 -7.74
C ALA A 166 -7.19 8.99 -8.76
N GLY A 167 -7.88 8.06 -9.43
CA GLY A 167 -7.29 7.24 -10.48
C GLY A 167 -6.42 6.09 -9.97
N GLN A 168 -6.48 5.77 -8.67
CA GLN A 168 -5.75 4.62 -8.14
C GLN A 168 -6.33 3.31 -8.70
N ILE A 169 -5.44 2.37 -9.00
CA ILE A 169 -5.79 1.01 -9.47
C ILE A 169 -5.57 -0.05 -8.39
N GLY A 170 -4.99 0.35 -7.26
CA GLY A 170 -4.73 -0.52 -6.11
C GLY A 170 -3.79 0.16 -5.11
N GLY A 171 -3.88 -0.25 -3.85
CA GLY A 171 -2.98 0.21 -2.80
C GLY A 171 -3.08 -0.57 -1.50
N CYS A 172 -2.18 -0.29 -0.56
CA CYS A 172 -2.21 -0.84 0.79
C CYS A 172 -1.49 0.06 1.79
N HIS A 173 -1.83 -0.07 3.07
CA HIS A 173 -1.08 0.59 4.16
C HIS A 173 0.32 -0.01 4.27
N LEU A 174 1.35 0.84 4.41
CA LEU A 174 2.75 0.44 4.40
C LEU A 174 3.58 1.17 5.46
N GLN A 175 3.94 0.50 6.55
CA GLN A 175 4.89 1.05 7.52
C GLN A 175 6.34 0.71 7.11
N ALA A 176 6.96 1.56 6.28
CA ALA A 176 8.32 1.35 5.76
C ALA A 176 9.39 2.33 6.29
N ARG A 177 9.01 3.29 7.14
CA ARG A 177 9.89 4.34 7.65
C ARG A 177 10.62 3.91 8.93
N ASN A 178 11.90 4.26 9.04
CA ASN A 178 12.76 4.03 10.21
C ASN A 178 12.81 2.56 10.67
N LEU A 179 12.70 1.62 9.72
CA LEU A 179 12.93 0.21 9.99
C LEU A 179 14.42 -0.05 10.16
N GLU A 180 14.77 -1.06 10.97
CA GLU A 180 16.16 -1.44 11.25
C GLU A 180 16.89 -1.95 9.98
N TRP A 181 16.14 -2.47 9.02
CA TRP A 181 16.63 -2.97 7.73
C TRP A 181 15.94 -2.28 6.55
N PRO A 182 16.57 -2.28 5.35
CA PRO A 182 15.92 -1.83 4.12
C PRO A 182 14.69 -2.67 3.78
N SER A 183 13.62 -2.00 3.36
CA SER A 183 12.41 -2.65 2.83
C SER A 183 12.65 -3.09 1.39
N LYS A 184 11.88 -4.09 0.95
CA LYS A 184 11.86 -4.52 -0.45
C LYS A 184 10.46 -4.38 -1.03
N ILE A 185 10.39 -3.97 -2.29
CA ILE A 185 9.19 -4.02 -3.12
C ILE A 185 9.49 -4.86 -4.36
N ALA A 186 8.55 -5.69 -4.77
CA ALA A 186 8.56 -6.38 -6.05
C ALA A 186 7.31 -5.99 -6.84
N ILE A 187 7.52 -5.33 -7.97
CA ILE A 187 6.46 -4.88 -8.88
C ILE A 187 6.47 -5.85 -10.06
N SER A 188 5.44 -6.69 -10.14
CA SER A 188 5.28 -7.71 -11.17
C SER A 188 4.21 -7.29 -12.15
N TYR A 189 4.59 -7.17 -13.43
CA TYR A 189 3.67 -6.94 -14.53
C TYR A 189 3.74 -8.14 -15.48
N ILE A 190 2.76 -9.03 -15.37
CA ILE A 190 2.71 -10.28 -16.14
C ILE A 190 1.30 -10.45 -16.70
N SER A 191 1.21 -10.59 -18.02
CA SER A 191 -0.04 -10.84 -18.75
C SER A 191 -1.16 -9.87 -18.37
N ASP A 192 -0.85 -8.57 -18.45
CA ASP A 192 -1.78 -7.46 -18.17
C ASP A 192 -2.29 -7.41 -16.72
N VAL A 193 -1.56 -8.07 -15.81
CA VAL A 193 -1.80 -8.06 -14.37
C VAL A 193 -0.62 -7.40 -13.66
N LEU A 194 -0.91 -6.34 -12.92
CA LEU A 194 0.02 -5.70 -12.00
C LEU A 194 -0.17 -6.28 -10.59
N THR A 195 0.88 -6.84 -10.02
CA THR A 195 0.90 -7.31 -8.63
C THR A 195 2.07 -6.68 -7.90
N VAL A 196 1.82 -6.11 -6.72
CA VAL A 196 2.85 -5.51 -5.89
C VAL A 196 3.02 -6.33 -4.62
N PHE A 197 4.26 -6.73 -4.35
CA PHE A 197 4.66 -7.44 -3.14
C PHE A 197 5.63 -6.60 -2.32
N LEU A 198 5.62 -6.83 -1.01
CA LEU A 198 6.44 -6.09 -0.05
C LEU A 198 7.11 -7.06 0.94
N ASP A 199 8.35 -6.75 1.32
CA ASP A 199 9.02 -7.29 2.50
C ASP A 199 9.49 -6.12 3.36
N THR A 200 8.75 -5.85 4.43
CA THR A 200 9.11 -4.85 5.45
C THR A 200 9.68 -5.49 6.71
N GLN A 201 9.71 -6.82 6.79
CA GLN A 201 10.19 -7.55 7.97
C GLN A 201 11.64 -8.02 7.81
N GLY A 202 12.23 -7.87 6.62
CA GLY A 202 13.60 -8.29 6.34
C GLY A 202 13.74 -9.81 6.38
N THR A 203 12.64 -10.53 6.13
CA THR A 203 12.54 -11.98 6.28
C THR A 203 12.68 -12.73 4.96
N GLU A 204 12.86 -12.01 3.85
CA GLU A 204 12.81 -12.56 2.48
C GLU A 204 11.45 -13.21 2.17
N THR A 205 10.40 -12.82 2.91
CA THR A 205 9.04 -13.33 2.76
C THR A 205 8.16 -12.24 2.19
N TRP A 206 7.70 -12.45 0.97
CA TRP A 206 6.86 -11.51 0.24
C TRP A 206 5.42 -11.53 0.72
N THR A 207 4.90 -10.37 1.09
CA THR A 207 3.47 -10.15 1.36
C THR A 207 2.85 -9.38 0.21
N GLN A 208 1.74 -9.87 -0.34
CA GLN A 208 1.02 -9.16 -1.41
C GLN A 208 0.36 -7.90 -0.85
N CYS A 209 0.66 -6.75 -1.46
CA CYS A 209 0.01 -5.47 -1.18
C CYS A 209 -1.34 -5.38 -1.91
N PHE A 210 -1.30 -5.46 -3.24
CA PHE A 210 -2.51 -5.50 -4.08
C PHE A 210 -2.25 -6.24 -5.40
N ARG A 211 -3.33 -6.55 -6.11
CA ARG A 211 -3.32 -7.14 -7.46
C ARG A 211 -4.37 -6.46 -8.32
N ALA A 212 -3.97 -5.87 -9.43
CA ALA A 212 -4.82 -5.20 -10.41
C ALA A 212 -4.77 -5.94 -11.76
N VAL A 213 -5.93 -6.28 -12.32
CA VAL A 213 -6.07 -6.91 -13.65
C VAL A 213 -6.46 -5.86 -14.68
N GLY A 214 -6.22 -6.15 -15.97
CA GLY A 214 -6.62 -5.24 -17.06
C GLY A 214 -5.78 -3.96 -17.05
N VAL A 215 -4.51 -4.07 -16.67
CA VAL A 215 -3.53 -2.97 -16.74
C VAL A 215 -2.79 -3.09 -18.06
N HIS A 216 -2.88 -2.07 -18.89
CA HIS A 216 -2.32 -2.05 -20.23
C HIS A 216 -1.19 -1.03 -20.30
N LEU A 217 0.04 -1.51 -20.39
CA LEU A 217 1.24 -0.69 -20.45
C LEU A 217 1.97 -0.89 -21.79
N PRO A 218 2.47 0.19 -22.42
CA PRO A 218 3.24 0.08 -23.65
C PRO A 218 4.60 -0.54 -23.40
N THR A 219 5.17 -1.20 -24.40
CA THR A 219 6.60 -1.53 -24.43
C THR A 219 7.41 -0.28 -24.77
N GLY A 220 8.68 -0.25 -24.36
CA GLY A 220 9.60 0.84 -24.70
C GLY A 220 9.61 2.00 -23.71
N TYR A 221 9.04 1.84 -22.51
CA TYR A 221 9.16 2.83 -21.42
C TYR A 221 10.31 2.48 -20.48
N PHE A 222 10.63 3.41 -19.57
CA PHE A 222 11.82 3.37 -18.73
C PHE A 222 11.46 3.12 -17.26
N LEU A 223 12.32 2.35 -16.59
CA LEU A 223 12.23 2.15 -15.14
C LEU A 223 12.94 3.27 -14.39
N GLY A 224 12.38 3.69 -13.27
CA GLY A 224 13.01 4.71 -12.42
C GLY A 224 12.46 4.73 -11.01
N VAL A 225 13.18 5.45 -10.15
CA VAL A 225 12.76 5.74 -8.79
C VAL A 225 13.03 7.21 -8.50
N SER A 226 12.08 7.91 -7.91
CA SER A 226 12.25 9.31 -7.51
C SER A 226 11.75 9.53 -6.09
N ALA A 227 12.25 10.59 -5.46
CA ALA A 227 11.76 11.04 -4.17
C ALA A 227 11.79 12.57 -4.09
N ASN A 228 10.96 13.12 -3.22
CA ASN A 228 11.03 14.53 -2.85
C ASN A 228 10.80 14.73 -1.35
N THR A 229 11.30 15.87 -0.86
CA THR A 229 11.03 16.39 0.48
C THR A 229 10.34 17.74 0.36
N GLY A 230 9.36 17.97 1.23
CA GLY A 230 8.60 19.21 1.33
C GLY A 230 9.19 20.13 2.39
N GLU A 231 8.30 20.67 3.23
CA GLU A 231 8.70 21.33 4.49
C GLU A 231 9.33 20.33 5.46
N TYR A 232 8.82 19.10 5.46
CA TYR A 232 9.39 17.96 6.17
C TYR A 232 10.20 17.07 5.23
N SER A 233 11.12 16.32 5.81
CA SER A 233 12.13 15.58 5.08
C SER A 233 12.36 14.18 5.66
N ASP A 234 12.88 13.32 4.80
CA ASP A 234 13.50 12.04 5.12
C ASP A 234 14.63 11.79 4.13
N ASN A 235 15.57 10.94 4.53
CA ASN A 235 16.46 10.28 3.59
C ASN A 235 15.67 9.22 2.82
N HIS A 236 15.80 9.24 1.50
CA HIS A 236 15.25 8.22 0.62
C HIS A 236 16.40 7.53 -0.12
N ASP A 237 16.75 6.33 0.33
CA ASP A 237 17.94 5.60 -0.12
C ASP A 237 17.54 4.36 -0.94
N ILE A 238 18.22 4.13 -2.06
CA ILE A 238 18.07 2.93 -2.92
C ILE A 238 19.31 2.05 -2.72
N VAL A 239 19.09 0.85 -2.20
CA VAL A 239 20.16 -0.10 -1.83
C VAL A 239 20.47 -1.06 -2.97
N ALA A 240 19.46 -1.51 -3.70
CA ALA A 240 19.63 -2.39 -4.86
C ALA A 240 18.39 -2.36 -5.74
N ILE A 241 18.59 -2.65 -7.03
CA ILE A 241 17.54 -2.82 -8.03
C ILE A 241 17.81 -4.12 -8.79
N THR A 242 16.80 -4.96 -8.95
CA THR A 242 16.84 -6.14 -9.82
C THR A 242 15.66 -6.09 -10.77
N THR A 243 15.93 -6.18 -12.07
CA THR A 243 14.88 -6.31 -13.09
C THR A 243 14.94 -7.70 -13.69
N LEU A 244 13.78 -8.33 -13.81
CA LEU A 244 13.64 -9.66 -14.39
C LEU A 244 12.75 -9.59 -15.62
N ASP A 245 13.17 -10.27 -16.69
CA ASP A 245 12.33 -10.57 -17.84
C ASP A 245 11.71 -11.96 -17.64
N ASN A 246 10.38 -12.04 -17.76
CA ASN A 246 9.64 -13.29 -17.63
C ASN A 246 9.33 -13.86 -19.02
N ILE A 247 10.13 -14.83 -19.46
CA ILE A 247 9.95 -15.47 -20.76
C ILE A 247 8.97 -16.63 -20.60
N ILE A 248 7.75 -16.44 -21.10
CA ILE A 248 6.69 -17.44 -21.11
C ILE A 248 6.79 -18.24 -22.42
N PRO A 249 7.07 -19.57 -22.39
CA PRO A 249 7.43 -20.37 -23.57
C PRO A 249 6.48 -20.34 -24.77
N ASP A 250 5.19 -20.06 -24.54
CA ASP A 250 4.15 -20.03 -25.58
C ASP A 250 3.60 -18.63 -25.85
N LYS A 251 4.10 -17.60 -25.13
CA LYS A 251 3.66 -16.22 -25.33
C LYS A 251 4.49 -15.57 -26.42
N ILE A 252 3.82 -15.18 -27.50
CA ILE A 252 4.45 -14.41 -28.57
C ILE A 252 4.69 -12.99 -28.04
N TRP A 253 5.91 -12.49 -28.21
CA TRP A 253 6.22 -11.08 -27.92
C TRP A 253 5.36 -10.18 -28.80
N GLU A 254 4.74 -9.17 -28.20
CA GLU A 254 3.90 -8.20 -28.89
C GLU A 254 4.56 -6.83 -28.77
N ASP A 255 4.82 -6.18 -29.90
CA ASP A 255 5.16 -4.76 -29.89
C ASP A 255 3.94 -3.97 -29.42
N ARG A 256 4.04 -3.35 -28.24
CA ARG A 256 3.00 -2.50 -27.67
C ARG A 256 3.46 -1.04 -27.59
N SER A 257 4.47 -0.64 -28.36
CA SER A 257 5.02 0.72 -28.35
C SER A 257 4.00 1.79 -28.78
N TYR A 258 2.96 1.39 -29.54
CA TYR A 258 1.85 2.25 -29.95
C TYR A 258 0.73 2.35 -28.91
N LEU A 259 0.76 1.53 -27.85
CA LEU A 259 -0.30 1.47 -26.85
C LEU A 259 -0.30 2.73 -26.00
N VAL A 260 -1.47 3.32 -25.81
CA VAL A 260 -1.66 4.41 -24.82
C VAL A 260 -1.94 3.75 -23.47
N PRO A 261 -1.18 4.02 -22.39
CA PRO A 261 -1.36 3.31 -21.14
C PRO A 261 -2.71 3.61 -20.48
N TYR A 262 -3.39 2.57 -20.00
CA TYR A 262 -4.66 2.68 -19.28
C TYR A 262 -4.87 1.47 -18.35
N ALA A 263 -5.82 1.60 -17.42
CA ALA A 263 -6.33 0.49 -16.62
C ALA A 263 -7.85 0.38 -16.79
N GLU A 264 -8.36 -0.84 -16.92
CA GLU A 264 -9.80 -1.11 -17.10
C GLU A 264 -10.61 -0.86 -15.82
N TYR A 265 -9.99 -1.05 -14.66
CA TYR A 265 -10.62 -0.96 -13.36
C TYR A 265 -9.87 0.03 -12.47
N LEU A 266 -10.61 0.95 -11.87
CA LEU A 266 -10.13 1.83 -10.81
C LEU A 266 -10.63 1.30 -9.47
N GLU A 267 -9.86 1.49 -8.41
CA GLU A 267 -10.32 1.19 -7.06
C GLU A 267 -11.35 2.24 -6.65
N ILE A 268 -12.58 1.81 -6.38
CA ILE A 268 -13.63 2.70 -5.91
C ILE A 268 -13.30 3.07 -4.46
N PRO A 269 -13.21 4.36 -4.09
CA PRO A 269 -13.07 4.76 -2.70
C PRO A 269 -14.22 4.14 -1.91
N PHE A 270 -13.92 3.37 -0.88
CA PHE A 270 -14.93 2.84 0.03
C PHE A 270 -15.63 4.03 0.69
N VAL A 271 -16.79 4.41 0.16
CA VAL A 271 -17.71 5.29 0.86
C VAL A 271 -18.30 4.43 1.95
N ALA A 272 -17.84 4.63 3.20
CA ALA A 272 -18.54 4.07 4.34
C ALA A 272 -20.00 4.50 4.21
N GLU A 273 -20.91 3.53 4.07
CA GLU A 273 -22.33 3.84 4.20
C GLU A 273 -22.47 4.56 5.55
N PRO A 274 -23.11 5.75 5.59
CA PRO A 274 -23.40 6.37 6.86
C PRO A 274 -24.09 5.31 7.71
N PRO A 275 -23.69 5.12 8.98
CA PRO A 275 -24.36 4.16 9.84
C PRO A 275 -25.86 4.40 9.70
N PRO A 276 -26.67 3.34 9.52
CA PRO A 276 -28.12 3.51 9.37
C PRO A 276 -28.53 4.48 10.47
N LYS A 277 -29.14 5.61 10.08
CA LYS A 277 -29.59 6.63 11.03
C LYS A 277 -30.27 5.84 12.14
N ALA A 278 -29.72 5.92 13.35
CA ALA A 278 -30.37 5.32 14.49
C ALA A 278 -31.80 5.81 14.41
N GLU A 279 -32.75 4.89 14.16
CA GLU A 279 -34.14 5.22 14.36
C GLU A 279 -34.17 5.78 15.77
N GLU A 280 -34.52 7.06 15.89
CA GLU A 280 -34.84 7.65 17.18
C GLU A 280 -36.01 6.82 17.69
N GLY A 281 -35.67 5.74 18.39
CA GLY A 281 -36.62 4.89 19.04
C GLY A 281 -37.36 5.82 20.00
N GLU A 282 -38.60 6.11 19.65
CA GLU A 282 -39.58 6.71 20.54
C GLU A 282 -39.34 6.14 21.93
N ALA A 283 -38.82 6.99 22.82
CA ALA A 283 -38.52 6.62 24.19
C ALA A 283 -39.80 6.06 24.78
N THR A 284 -39.86 4.74 24.83
CA THR A 284 -41.07 4.01 25.12
C THR A 284 -41.43 4.38 26.56
N SER A 285 -42.58 5.04 26.73
CA SER A 285 -43.12 5.57 27.99
C SER A 285 -43.29 4.52 29.11
N SER A 286 -42.84 3.28 28.91
CA SER A 286 -42.84 2.18 29.86
C SER A 286 -41.73 2.27 30.92
N SER A 287 -40.60 2.93 30.63
CA SER A 287 -39.46 3.03 31.57
C SER A 287 -39.71 3.96 32.77
N LEU A 288 -40.49 5.04 32.58
CA LEU A 288 -40.83 5.98 33.66
C LEU A 288 -41.94 5.45 34.57
N PHE A 289 -42.93 4.75 34.02
CA PHE A 289 -44.04 4.20 34.80
C PHE A 289 -43.56 3.12 35.79
N GLY A 290 -42.65 2.24 35.35
CA GLY A 290 -42.07 1.21 36.22
C GLY A 290 -41.27 1.79 37.39
N LYS A 291 -40.49 2.85 37.15
CA LYS A 291 -39.73 3.53 38.21
C LYS A 291 -40.63 4.25 39.21
N ALA A 292 -41.71 4.90 38.74
CA ALA A 292 -42.67 5.58 39.61
C ALA A 292 -43.42 4.59 40.52
N VAL A 293 -43.84 3.44 39.99
CA VAL A 293 -44.48 2.37 40.79
C VAL A 293 -43.52 1.79 41.82
N TYR A 294 -42.25 1.57 41.45
CA TYR A 294 -41.24 1.05 42.39
C TYR A 294 -40.96 2.01 43.55
N VAL A 295 -40.77 3.30 43.26
CA VAL A 295 -40.55 4.33 44.29
C VAL A 295 -41.78 4.54 45.16
N GLY A 296 -42.98 4.57 44.56
CA GLY A 296 -44.24 4.64 45.29
C GLY A 296 -44.45 3.44 46.23
N GLY A 297 -44.11 2.23 45.77
CA GLY A 297 -44.16 1.01 46.58
C GLY A 297 -43.26 1.08 47.81
N ILE A 298 -42.01 1.56 47.65
CA ILE A 298 -41.08 1.72 48.78
C ILE A 298 -41.62 2.73 49.80
N ALA A 299 -42.18 3.86 49.35
CA ALA A 299 -42.73 4.87 50.26
C ALA A 299 -43.89 4.31 51.12
N VAL A 300 -44.77 3.49 50.53
CA VAL A 300 -45.88 2.85 51.26
C VAL A 300 -45.34 1.85 52.29
N VAL A 301 -44.36 1.02 51.92
CA VAL A 301 -43.74 0.07 52.86
C VAL A 301 -43.10 0.80 54.03
N LEU A 302 -42.34 1.87 53.78
CA LEU A 302 -41.72 2.69 54.83
C LEU A 302 -42.77 3.32 55.75
N TYR A 303 -43.89 3.81 55.19
CA TYR A 303 -44.99 4.36 55.98
C TYR A 303 -45.64 3.31 56.88
N VAL A 304 -45.89 2.10 56.36
CA VAL A 304 -46.47 1.00 57.14
C VAL A 304 -45.53 0.57 58.27
N VAL A 305 -44.23 0.43 57.99
CA VAL A 305 -43.22 0.11 59.01
C VAL A 305 -43.18 1.20 60.09
N TYR A 306 -43.21 2.47 59.69
CA TYR A 306 -43.27 3.60 60.63
C TYR A 306 -44.53 3.56 61.49
N ALA A 307 -45.70 3.29 60.91
CA ALA A 307 -46.97 3.20 61.64
C ALA A 307 -46.97 2.03 62.65
N ILE A 308 -46.42 0.86 62.27
CA ILE A 308 -46.24 -0.28 63.17
C ILE A 308 -45.29 0.09 64.31
N PHE A 309 -44.16 0.72 64.00
CA PHE A 309 -43.19 1.12 65.02
C PHE A 309 -43.78 2.15 66.00
N LYS A 310 -44.61 3.08 65.52
CA LYS A 310 -45.34 4.04 66.35
C LYS A 310 -46.33 3.33 67.29
N LYS A 311 -47.10 2.37 66.78
CA LYS A 311 -48.01 1.54 67.60
C LYS A 311 -47.25 0.71 68.64
N TYR A 312 -46.15 0.07 68.25
CA TYR A 312 -45.29 -0.69 69.16
C TYR A 312 -44.74 0.19 70.28
N LYS A 313 -44.28 1.40 69.96
CA LYS A 313 -43.76 2.37 70.94
C LYS A 313 -44.85 2.86 71.90
N ALA A 314 -46.09 3.06 71.41
CA ALA A 314 -47.24 3.40 72.24
C ALA A 314 -47.61 2.27 73.22
N GLN A 315 -47.69 1.02 72.74
CA GLN A 315 -47.96 -0.14 73.59
C GLN A 315 -46.87 -0.38 74.64
N LYS A 316 -45.60 -0.15 74.28
CA LYS A 316 -44.49 -0.24 75.24
C LYS A 316 -44.57 0.85 76.33
N LYS A 317 -45.11 2.04 76.00
CA LYS A 317 -45.32 3.12 76.97
C LYS A 317 -46.51 2.82 77.90
N GLU A 318 -47.58 2.21 77.39
CA GLU A 318 -48.72 1.75 78.21
C GLU A 318 -48.34 0.57 79.13
N ARG A 319 -47.52 -0.39 78.65
CA ARG A 319 -46.99 -1.48 79.50
C ARG A 319 -46.07 -0.99 80.62
N LYS A 320 -45.38 0.15 80.44
CA LYS A 320 -44.56 0.80 81.48
C LYS A 320 -45.37 1.62 82.50
N HIS A 321 -46.64 1.90 82.23
CA HIS A 321 -47.56 2.56 83.19
C HIS A 321 -48.50 1.57 83.90
N ARG A 322 -48.47 0.28 83.55
CA ARG A 322 -49.22 -0.81 84.22
C ARG A 322 -48.32 -1.82 84.96
N SER A 323 -47.02 -1.53 85.09
CA SER A 323 -46.09 -2.20 86.00
C SER A 323 -45.57 -1.20 87.02
#